data_AF-A0A8B7UGM6-F1
#
_entry.id   AF-A0A8B7UGM6-F1
#
_cell.length_a   1.000
_cell.length_b   1.000
_cell.length_c   1.000
_cell.angle_alpha   90.00
_cell.angle_beta   90.00
_cell.angle_gamma   90.00
#
_symmetry.space_group_name_H-M   'P 1'
#
loop_
_entity.id
_entity.type
_entity.pdbx_description
1 polymer ?
#
loop_
_entity_poly.entity_id
_entity_poly.type
_entity_poly.pdbx_seq_one_letter_code
_entity_poly.pdbx_strand_id
1 'polypeptide(L)'
;MADVLNVGVNLEAFSQAISAIQALRSSVSRVFDCLKDGMRNKETLEGREKAFIAHFQDNLHSVNRDLNELERLSNLVGKPSENHPLHNSGLLSLDPVQDKTPLYSQLLQAYKWSNKVRETS
;
A
#
# COMPACT_ATOMS: atom_id res chain seq x y z
N MET A 1 2.17 26.63 -10.07
CA MET A 1 1.27 25.58 -10.59
C MET A 1 1.69 24.29 -9.91
N ALA A 2 0.84 23.73 -9.05
CA ALA A 2 1.13 22.50 -8.32
C ALA A 2 1.02 21.34 -9.31
N ASP A 3 2.17 20.88 -9.79
CA ASP A 3 2.26 19.66 -10.58
C ASP A 3 1.82 18.52 -9.66
N VAL A 4 0.62 18.02 -9.92
CA VAL A 4 -0.02 16.96 -9.16
C VAL A 4 0.93 15.77 -9.20
N LEU A 5 1.44 15.42 -8.03
CA LEU A 5 2.18 14.18 -7.76
C LEU A 5 1.34 13.02 -8.29
N ASN A 6 1.54 12.67 -9.56
CA ASN A 6 0.97 11.49 -10.17
C ASN A 6 1.81 10.30 -9.69
N VAL A 7 1.73 10.05 -8.38
CA VAL A 7 2.16 8.81 -7.78
C VAL A 7 1.40 7.73 -8.57
N GLY A 8 2.09 6.81 -9.21
CA GLY A 8 1.48 5.74 -10.03
C GLY A 8 0.57 4.77 -9.27
N VAL A 9 0.06 5.16 -8.10
CA VAL A 9 -1.10 4.58 -7.43
C VAL A 9 -2.35 5.22 -7.98
N ASN A 10 -3.31 4.37 -8.36
CA ASN A 10 -4.63 4.83 -8.75
C ASN A 10 -5.34 5.39 -7.51
N LEU A 11 -5.22 6.72 -7.29
CA LEU A 11 -5.78 7.44 -6.14
C LEU A 11 -7.30 7.26 -6.03
N GLU A 12 -7.99 7.12 -7.16
CA GLU A 12 -9.42 6.86 -7.20
C GLU A 12 -9.74 5.44 -6.72
N ALA A 13 -9.01 4.42 -7.22
CA ALA A 13 -9.12 3.05 -6.74
C ALA A 13 -8.76 2.94 -5.25
N PHE A 14 -7.80 3.73 -4.78
CA PHE A 14 -7.43 3.79 -3.37
C PHE A 14 -8.56 4.38 -2.52
N SER A 15 -9.15 5.50 -2.94
CA SER A 15 -10.31 6.09 -2.27
C SER A 15 -11.49 5.10 -2.21
N GLN A 16 -11.78 4.43 -3.34
CA GLN A 16 -12.80 3.39 -3.42
C GLN A 16 -12.49 2.20 -2.51
N ALA A 17 -11.23 1.74 -2.44
CA ALA A 17 -10.81 0.67 -1.55
C ALA A 17 -11.04 1.02 -0.07
N ILE A 18 -10.75 2.27 0.34
CA ILE A 18 -11.03 2.75 1.69
C ILE A 18 -12.54 2.74 1.99
N SER A 19 -13.36 3.17 1.03
CA SER A 19 -14.83 3.09 1.16
C SER A 19 -15.32 1.64 1.24
N ALA A 20 -14.76 0.72 0.46
CA ALA A 20 -15.07 -0.71 0.52
C ALA A 20 -14.69 -1.32 1.88
N ILE A 21 -13.55 -0.92 2.48
CA ILE A 21 -13.17 -1.32 3.85
C ILE A 21 -14.20 -0.82 4.88
N GLN A 22 -14.72 0.40 4.72
CA GLN A 22 -15.78 0.92 5.59
C GLN A 22 -17.06 0.08 5.46
N ALA A 23 -17.48 -0.22 4.23
CA ALA A 23 -18.65 -1.05 3.96
C ALA A 23 -18.51 -2.46 4.56
N LEU A 24 -17.36 -3.10 4.36
CA LEU A 24 -17.06 -4.43 4.92
C LEU A 24 -17.11 -4.42 6.46
N ARG A 25 -16.55 -3.39 7.10
CA ARG A 25 -16.67 -3.24 8.56
C ARG A 25 -18.13 -3.13 8.99
N SER A 26 -18.93 -2.31 8.31
CA SER A 26 -20.36 -2.19 8.60
C SER A 26 -21.12 -3.50 8.39
N SER A 27 -20.83 -4.27 7.34
CA SER A 27 -21.47 -5.58 7.13
C SER A 27 -21.10 -6.59 8.21
N VAL A 28 -19.84 -6.62 8.63
CA VAL A 28 -19.38 -7.51 9.71
C VAL A 28 -20.02 -7.10 11.03
N SER A 29 -20.09 -5.81 11.35
CA SER A 29 -20.82 -5.31 12.52
C SER A 29 -22.28 -5.74 12.51
N ARG A 30 -22.98 -5.67 11.37
CA ARG A 30 -24.37 -6.16 11.26
C ARG A 30 -24.52 -7.64 11.57
N VAL A 31 -23.56 -8.48 11.17
CA VAL A 31 -23.55 -9.91 11.53
C VAL A 31 -23.45 -10.09 13.04
N PHE A 32 -22.53 -9.36 13.69
CA PHE A 32 -22.37 -9.41 15.14
C PHE A 32 -23.56 -8.82 15.89
N ASP A 33 -24.15 -7.73 15.41
CA ASP A 33 -25.38 -7.17 15.98
C ASP A 33 -26.55 -8.14 15.83
N CYS A 34 -26.68 -8.81 14.67
CA CYS A 34 -27.69 -9.86 14.46
C CYS A 34 -27.50 -11.03 15.45
N LEU A 35 -26.27 -11.44 15.74
CA LEU A 35 -25.99 -12.48 16.75
C LEU A 35 -26.28 -12.01 18.17
N LYS A 36 -25.90 -10.76 18.50
CA LYS A 36 -26.12 -10.11 19.80
C LYS A 36 -27.61 -9.98 20.10
N ASP A 37 -28.38 -9.51 19.13
CA ASP A 37 -29.82 -9.37 19.25
C ASP A 37 -30.50 -10.74 19.19
N GLY A 38 -29.94 -11.72 18.48
CA GLY A 38 -30.46 -13.08 18.44
C GLY A 38 -31.93 -13.13 18.00
N MET A 39 -32.67 -14.10 18.53
CA MET A 39 -34.10 -14.21 18.26
C MET A 39 -34.88 -13.40 19.31
N ARG A 40 -35.23 -12.14 19.03
CA ARG A 40 -35.94 -11.25 19.99
C ARG A 40 -37.47 -11.18 19.82
N ASN A 41 -38.06 -11.68 18.72
CA ASN A 41 -39.51 -11.55 18.46
C ASN A 41 -40.39 -12.60 19.16
N LYS A 42 -41.56 -12.20 19.68
CA LYS A 42 -42.49 -13.06 20.46
C LYS A 42 -43.50 -13.85 19.60
N GLU A 43 -43.06 -14.47 18.51
CA GLU A 43 -43.90 -15.34 17.67
C GLU A 43 -43.36 -16.78 17.65
N THR A 44 -44.19 -17.73 17.19
CA THR A 44 -43.96 -19.19 17.23
C THR A 44 -42.52 -19.61 16.88
N LEU A 45 -41.94 -20.49 17.68
CA LEU A 45 -40.51 -20.86 17.68
C LEU A 45 -39.95 -21.28 16.30
N GLU A 46 -40.67 -22.06 15.50
CA GLU A 46 -40.18 -22.54 14.19
C GLU A 46 -40.11 -21.46 13.11
N GLY A 47 -41.08 -20.54 13.06
CA GLY A 47 -41.07 -19.42 12.12
C GLY A 47 -39.94 -18.43 12.43
N ARG A 48 -39.62 -18.29 13.72
CA ARG A 48 -38.56 -17.43 14.25
C ARG A 48 -37.17 -17.90 13.82
N GLU A 49 -36.91 -19.20 13.93
CA GLU A 49 -35.63 -19.78 13.56
C GLU A 49 -35.39 -19.66 12.05
N LYS A 50 -36.40 -19.98 11.23
CA LYS A 50 -36.29 -19.83 9.76
C LYS A 50 -36.04 -18.38 9.34
N ALA A 51 -36.77 -17.41 9.92
CA ALA A 51 -36.58 -16.00 9.62
C ALA A 51 -35.20 -15.49 10.07
N PHE A 52 -34.74 -15.92 11.25
CA PHE A 52 -33.41 -15.58 11.74
C PHE A 52 -32.31 -16.14 10.85
N ILE A 53 -32.40 -17.42 10.46
CA ILE A 53 -31.43 -18.06 9.57
C ILE A 53 -31.38 -17.36 8.22
N ALA A 54 -32.53 -17.03 7.63
CA ALA A 54 -32.60 -16.30 6.36
C ALA A 54 -31.93 -14.93 6.47
N HIS A 55 -32.27 -14.15 7.50
CA HIS A 55 -31.65 -12.84 7.72
C HIS A 55 -30.15 -12.94 8.02
N PHE A 56 -29.72 -13.95 8.77
CA PHE A 56 -28.32 -14.19 9.06
C PHE A 56 -27.53 -14.57 7.81
N GLN A 57 -28.10 -15.42 6.96
CA GLN A 57 -27.53 -15.76 5.65
C GLN A 57 -27.40 -14.53 4.77
N ASP A 58 -28.40 -13.65 4.69
CA ASP A 58 -28.32 -12.41 3.92
C ASP A 58 -27.19 -11.50 4.40
N ASN A 59 -27.01 -11.37 5.72
CA ASN A 59 -25.90 -10.61 6.29
C ASN A 59 -24.53 -11.22 5.93
N LEU A 60 -24.39 -12.55 5.94
CA LEU A 60 -23.16 -13.22 5.50
C LEU A 60 -22.91 -13.03 4.00
N HIS A 61 -23.95 -13.08 3.17
CA HIS A 61 -23.82 -12.79 1.74
C HIS A 61 -23.38 -11.33 1.51
N SER A 62 -23.86 -10.39 2.33
CA SER A 62 -23.39 -9.01 2.29
C SER A 62 -21.90 -8.92 2.60
N VAL A 63 -21.42 -9.58 3.66
CA VAL A 63 -19.99 -9.61 3.99
C VAL A 63 -19.17 -10.18 2.85
N ASN A 64 -19.62 -11.29 2.26
CA ASN A 64 -18.91 -11.92 1.15
C ASN A 64 -18.82 -10.98 -0.07
N ARG A 65 -19.91 -10.29 -0.41
CA ARG A 65 -19.91 -9.30 -1.51
C ARG A 65 -18.96 -8.15 -1.24
N ASP A 66 -19.02 -7.57 -0.03
CA ASP A 66 -18.21 -6.40 0.33
C ASP A 66 -16.71 -6.77 0.40
N LEU A 67 -16.38 -8.03 0.76
CA LEU A 67 -15.02 -8.58 0.72
C LEU A 67 -14.51 -8.78 -0.72
N ASN A 68 -15.31 -9.41 -1.58
CA ASN A 68 -14.94 -9.61 -2.99
C ASN A 68 -14.68 -8.27 -3.71
N GLU A 69 -15.50 -7.25 -3.43
CA GLU A 69 -15.30 -5.92 -3.99
C GLU A 69 -14.00 -5.27 -3.49
N LEU A 70 -13.67 -5.44 -2.20
CA LEU A 70 -12.39 -4.97 -1.66
C LEU A 70 -11.19 -5.68 -2.31
N GLU A 71 -11.26 -6.99 -2.51
CA GLU A 71 -10.19 -7.74 -3.19
C GLU A 71 -10.00 -7.25 -4.64
N ARG A 72 -11.09 -6.99 -5.36
CA ARG A 72 -11.06 -6.41 -6.70
C ARG A 72 -10.38 -5.04 -6.72
N LEU A 73 -10.73 -4.16 -5.77
CA LEU A 73 -10.16 -2.81 -5.66
C LEU A 73 -8.69 -2.84 -5.21
N SER A 74 -8.31 -3.76 -4.33
CA SER A 74 -6.93 -3.96 -3.90
C SER A 74 -5.99 -4.26 -5.09
N ASN A 75 -6.46 -5.07 -6.04
CA ASN A 75 -5.71 -5.36 -7.27
C ASN A 75 -5.53 -4.14 -8.18
N LEU A 76 -6.43 -3.16 -8.10
CA LEU A 76 -6.38 -1.91 -8.89
C LEU A 76 -5.51 -0.83 -8.25
N VAL A 77 -5.31 -0.87 -6.93
CA VAL A 77 -4.46 0.11 -6.22
C VAL A 77 -3.01 0.01 -6.70
N GLY A 78 -2.55 -1.17 -7.14
CA GLY A 78 -1.23 -1.37 -7.74
C GLY A 78 -0.08 -1.13 -6.76
N LYS A 79 1.07 -1.78 -6.99
CA LYS A 79 2.30 -1.38 -6.31
C LYS A 79 2.79 -0.10 -7.00
N PRO A 80 3.17 0.97 -6.26
CA PRO A 80 3.84 2.10 -6.88
C PRO A 80 5.02 1.54 -7.71
N SER A 81 5.09 1.92 -8.99
CA SER A 81 6.13 1.39 -9.89
C SER A 81 7.51 1.61 -9.27
N GLU A 82 8.30 0.55 -9.08
CA GLU A 82 9.67 0.65 -8.54
C GLU A 82 10.56 1.59 -9.35
N ASN A 83 10.21 1.84 -10.62
CA ASN A 83 10.88 2.78 -11.49
C ASN A 83 10.34 4.19 -11.34
N HIS A 84 10.15 4.65 -10.10
CA HIS A 84 9.94 6.08 -9.88
C HIS A 84 11.22 6.79 -10.31
N PRO A 85 11.23 7.62 -11.36
CA PRO A 85 12.39 8.42 -11.67
C PRO A 85 12.39 9.54 -10.64
N LEU A 86 12.88 9.24 -9.44
CA LEU A 86 13.15 10.26 -8.42
C LEU A 86 14.20 11.27 -8.90
N HIS A 87 14.72 11.12 -10.13
CA HIS A 87 15.74 11.95 -10.75
C HIS A 87 16.84 12.24 -9.72
N ASN A 88 16.91 13.46 -9.23
CA ASN A 88 17.91 13.90 -8.25
C ASN A 88 17.66 13.35 -6.84
N SER A 89 16.40 13.19 -6.45
CA SER A 89 16.01 12.72 -5.11
C SER A 89 16.35 11.25 -4.88
N GLY A 90 16.53 10.46 -5.95
CA GLY A 90 17.06 9.10 -5.85
C GLY A 90 18.53 9.06 -5.41
N LEU A 91 19.28 10.14 -5.64
CA LEU A 91 20.67 10.28 -5.21
C LEU A 91 20.80 10.57 -3.71
N LEU A 92 19.72 11.01 -3.05
CA LEU A 92 19.72 11.32 -1.61
C LEU A 92 19.64 10.07 -0.73
N SER A 93 19.22 8.93 -1.27
CA SER A 93 19.23 7.62 -0.60
C SER A 93 20.51 6.82 -0.87
N LEU A 94 21.43 7.35 -1.67
CA LEU A 94 22.76 6.77 -1.82
C LEU A 94 23.55 7.10 -0.56
N ASP A 95 23.91 6.06 0.20
CA ASP A 95 24.98 6.16 1.21
C ASP A 95 26.22 6.78 0.51
N PRO A 96 26.88 7.81 1.06
CA PRO A 96 28.01 8.52 0.42
C PRO A 96 29.18 7.63 -0.04
N VAL A 97 29.13 6.34 0.23
CA VAL A 97 30.21 5.36 0.13
C VAL A 97 30.37 4.71 -1.26
N GLN A 98 29.71 5.19 -2.32
CA GLN A 98 30.00 4.72 -3.69
C GLN A 98 30.79 5.72 -4.54
N ASP A 99 31.06 6.94 -4.07
CA ASP A 99 32.03 7.81 -4.75
C ASP A 99 33.45 7.39 -4.34
N LYS A 100 33.85 6.19 -4.79
CA LYS A 100 35.26 5.87 -4.99
C LYS A 100 35.76 6.70 -6.17
N THR A 101 35.69 8.03 -6.09
CA THR A 101 36.54 8.87 -6.93
C THR A 101 37.96 8.38 -6.64
N PRO A 102 38.76 7.95 -7.64
CA PRO A 102 40.08 7.38 -7.39
C PRO A 102 41.11 8.49 -7.06
N LEU A 103 40.73 9.43 -6.19
CA LEU A 103 41.51 10.57 -5.72
C LEU A 103 42.87 10.14 -5.19
N TYR A 104 42.93 9.04 -4.45
CA TYR A 104 44.19 8.51 -3.94
C TYR A 104 45.15 8.12 -5.05
N SER A 105 44.67 7.41 -6.09
CA SER A 105 45.54 6.97 -7.20
C SER A 105 46.01 8.15 -8.04
N GLN A 106 45.15 9.14 -8.27
CA GLN A 106 45.49 10.34 -9.05
C GLN A 106 46.47 11.24 -8.29
N LEU A 107 46.27 11.43 -6.98
CA LEU A 107 47.18 12.19 -6.14
C LEU A 107 48.56 11.52 -6.04
N LEU A 108 48.58 10.19 -5.87
CA LEU A 108 49.82 9.43 -5.86
C LEU A 108 50.57 9.53 -7.19
N GLN A 109 49.85 9.49 -8.31
CA GLN A 109 50.46 9.63 -9.63
C GLN A 109 51.01 11.04 -9.85
N ALA A 110 50.26 12.09 -9.47
CA ALA A 110 50.72 13.47 -9.53
C ALA A 110 51.97 13.72 -8.66
N TYR A 111 52.00 13.15 -7.44
CA TYR A 111 53.18 13.22 -6.58
C TYR A 111 54.41 12.54 -7.22
N LYS A 112 54.24 11.35 -7.81
CA LYS A 112 55.32 10.65 -8.52
C LYS A 112 55.86 11.46 -9.70
N TRP A 113 54.98 12.09 -10.49
CA TRP A 113 55.38 12.96 -11.59
C TRP A 113 56.14 14.19 -11.09
N SER A 114 55.67 14.82 -10.01
CA SER A 114 56.33 15.98 -9.43
C SER A 114 57.75 15.66 -8.94
N ASN A 115 57.94 14.53 -8.25
CA ASN A 115 59.28 14.10 -7.85
C ASN A 115 60.17 13.79 -9.06
N LYS A 116 59.66 13.13 -10.09
CA LYS A 116 60.45 12.84 -11.29
C LYS A 116 60.96 14.11 -11.97
N VAL A 117 60.12 15.14 -12.08
CA VAL A 117 60.52 16.44 -12.66
C VAL A 117 61.58 17.14 -11.80
N ARG A 118 61.47 17.05 -10.48
CA ARG A 118 62.43 17.61 -9.51
C ARG A 118 63.76 16.88 -9.47
N GLU A 119 63.78 15.58 -9.78
CA GLU A 119 65.01 14.78 -9.87
C GLU A 119 65.75 14.99 -11.18
N THR A 120 65.06 15.45 -12.23
CA THR A 120 65.64 15.70 -13.55
C THR A 120 65.96 17.17 -13.85
N SER A 121 65.73 18.08 -12.89
CA SER A 121 66.12 19.51 -12.95
C SER A 121 67.32 19.77 -12.07
#